data_AF-A0A2Z6QSR1-F1
#
_entry.id   AF-A0A2Z6QSR1-F1
#
_cell.length_a   1.000
_cell.length_b   1.000
_cell.length_c   1.000
_cell.angle_alpha   90.00
_cell.angle_beta   90.00
_cell.angle_gamma   90.00
#
_symmetry.space_group_name_H-M   'P 1'
#
loop_
_entity.id
_entity.type
_entity.pdbx_description
1 polymer ?
#
loop_
_entity_poly.entity_id
_entity_poly.type
_entity_poly.pdbx_seq_one_letter_code
_entity_poly.pdbx_strand_id
1 'polypeptide(L)'
;MSSFKKASELLNSSNDTVTINELKGRLTHLENNQLSEIHKSLSKSSNKETFDRPCIETLQKYVSSAKPKNTNKNTRLWVSRFESFVNDTQPNIDLMTLYDKKAIAMLLCEFIIVIQTKDKKEYKANSLYNGICAINRFYQKSLKIENHSIYMRILNLE
;
A
#
# COMPACT_ATOMS: atom_id res chain seq x y z
N MET A 1 -47.75 -34.89 -3.61
CA MET A 1 -46.60 -33.96 -3.63
C MET A 1 -46.19 -33.46 -2.23
N SER A 2 -46.23 -34.31 -1.17
CA SER A 2 -46.05 -33.84 0.24
C SER A 2 -44.98 -34.62 1.04
N SER A 3 -44.59 -35.81 0.59
CA SER A 3 -43.62 -36.67 1.30
C SER A 3 -42.14 -36.32 1.05
N PHE A 4 -41.80 -35.71 -0.09
CA PHE A 4 -40.40 -35.37 -0.43
C PHE A 4 -39.87 -34.09 0.23
N LYS A 5 -40.74 -33.12 0.55
CA LYS A 5 -40.33 -31.87 1.23
C LYS A 5 -39.88 -32.13 2.68
N LYS A 6 -40.53 -33.07 3.36
CA LYS A 6 -40.30 -33.36 4.79
C LYS A 6 -38.96 -34.07 5.07
N ALA A 7 -38.42 -34.81 4.10
CA ALA A 7 -37.12 -35.48 4.21
C ALA A 7 -35.94 -34.51 3.96
N SER A 8 -36.14 -33.49 3.12
CA SER A 8 -35.11 -32.47 2.85
C SER A 8 -34.90 -31.50 4.03
N GLU A 9 -35.94 -31.23 4.82
CA GLU A 9 -35.86 -30.37 6.01
C GLU A 9 -35.17 -31.09 7.19
N LEU A 10 -35.29 -32.42 7.29
CA LEU A 10 -34.64 -33.24 8.32
C LEU A 10 -33.12 -33.44 8.12
N LEU A 11 -32.62 -33.27 6.89
CA LEU A 11 -31.18 -33.36 6.60
C LEU A 11 -30.42 -32.06 6.91
N ASN A 12 -31.10 -30.93 7.08
CA ASN A 12 -30.48 -29.59 7.13
C ASN A 12 -30.50 -28.91 8.51
N SER A 13 -30.90 -29.56 9.62
CA SER A 13 -31.21 -28.84 10.86
C SER A 13 -30.50 -29.29 12.15
N SER A 14 -29.46 -30.13 12.13
CA SER A 14 -28.76 -30.45 13.39
C SER A 14 -27.30 -30.86 13.32
N ASN A 15 -26.82 -31.42 12.20
CA ASN A 15 -25.44 -31.93 12.18
C ASN A 15 -24.42 -30.85 11.78
N ASP A 16 -24.78 -29.90 10.92
CA ASP A 16 -23.82 -28.95 10.37
C ASP A 16 -23.24 -27.98 11.41
N THR A 17 -24.07 -27.49 12.34
CA THR A 17 -23.61 -26.52 13.35
C THR A 17 -22.70 -27.16 14.40
N VAL A 18 -22.98 -28.39 14.82
CA VAL A 18 -22.14 -29.14 15.76
C VAL A 18 -20.80 -29.48 15.11
N THR A 19 -20.81 -29.98 13.87
CA THR A 19 -19.58 -30.31 13.14
C THR A 19 -18.76 -29.06 12.82
N ILE A 20 -19.39 -27.93 12.46
CA ILE A 20 -18.68 -26.65 12.22
C ILE A 20 -18.02 -26.14 13.51
N ASN A 21 -18.69 -26.23 14.66
CA ASN A 21 -18.13 -25.77 15.93
C ASN A 21 -16.97 -26.66 16.39
N GLU A 22 -17.06 -27.96 16.17
CA GLU A 22 -15.97 -28.89 16.45
C GLU A 22 -14.76 -28.66 15.53
N LEU A 23 -14.99 -28.44 14.23
CA LEU A 23 -13.94 -28.09 13.27
C LEU A 23 -13.26 -26.76 13.63
N LYS A 24 -14.03 -25.76 14.08
CA LYS A 24 -13.46 -24.50 14.59
C LYS A 24 -12.60 -24.72 15.83
N GLY A 25 -13.02 -25.57 16.77
CA GLY A 25 -12.23 -25.92 17.96
C GLY A 25 -10.92 -26.64 17.60
N ARG A 26 -10.96 -27.53 16.60
CA ARG A 26 -9.76 -28.23 16.12
C ARG A 26 -8.81 -27.29 15.38
N LEU A 27 -9.34 -26.34 14.59
CA LEU A 27 -8.54 -25.34 13.87
C LEU A 27 -7.79 -24.42 14.84
N THR A 28 -8.47 -23.89 15.86
CA THR A 28 -7.84 -23.01 16.85
C THR A 28 -6.76 -23.72 17.67
N HIS A 29 -6.96 -25.01 17.99
CA HIS A 29 -5.95 -25.82 18.66
C HIS A 29 -4.71 -26.06 17.78
N LEU A 30 -4.89 -26.29 16.48
CA LEU A 30 -3.78 -26.45 15.52
C LEU A 30 -2.98 -25.15 15.35
N GLU A 31 -3.66 -24.01 15.22
CA GLU A 31 -3.03 -22.69 15.12
C GLU A 31 -2.18 -22.37 16.36
N ASN A 32 -2.71 -22.67 17.55
CA ASN A 32 -2.01 -22.45 18.81
C ASN A 32 -0.78 -23.37 18.97
N ASN A 33 -0.88 -24.62 18.52
CA ASN A 33 0.25 -25.55 18.55
C ASN A 33 1.37 -25.13 17.59
N GLN A 34 1.04 -24.71 16.38
CA GLN A 34 2.00 -24.19 15.40
C GLN A 34 2.70 -22.93 15.93
N LEU A 35 1.96 -22.01 16.56
CA LEU A 35 2.54 -20.85 17.25
C LEU A 35 3.52 -21.28 18.35
N SER A 36 3.12 -22.25 19.18
CA SER A 36 3.96 -22.75 20.28
C SER A 36 5.27 -23.39 19.80
N GLU A 37 5.26 -24.11 18.68
CA GLU A 37 6.46 -24.73 18.09
C GLU A 37 7.40 -23.70 17.45
N ILE A 38 6.86 -22.64 16.84
CA ILE A 38 7.63 -21.50 16.35
C ILE A 38 8.34 -20.79 17.52
N HIS A 39 7.67 -20.62 18.66
CA HIS A 39 8.29 -20.03 19.84
C HIS A 39 9.36 -20.91 20.47
N LYS A 40 9.21 -22.25 20.41
CA LYS A 40 10.16 -23.22 20.97
C LYS A 40 11.45 -23.32 20.15
N SER A 41 11.34 -23.26 18.82
CA SER A 41 12.48 -23.33 17.88
C SER A 41 13.33 -22.05 17.82
N LEU A 42 12.82 -20.92 18.33
CA LEU A 42 13.48 -19.62 18.30
C LEU A 42 14.31 -19.31 19.56
N SER A 43 14.83 -20.33 20.24
CA SER A 43 15.68 -20.21 21.43
C SER A 43 17.12 -20.66 21.18
N LYS A 44 17.79 -20.02 20.22
CA LYS A 44 19.26 -19.90 20.21
C LYS A 44 19.64 -18.45 20.44
N SER A 45 20.49 -18.26 21.44
CA SER A 45 20.99 -16.99 21.97
C SER A 45 21.48 -16.06 20.86
N SER A 46 20.68 -15.03 20.60
CA SER A 46 21.18 -13.73 20.16
C SER A 46 20.76 -12.74 21.24
N ASN A 47 21.53 -11.66 21.43
CA ASN A 47 21.09 -10.52 22.23
C ASN A 47 19.79 -9.99 21.61
N LYS A 48 18.65 -10.53 22.02
CA LYS A 48 17.35 -10.21 21.44
C LYS A 48 16.97 -8.83 21.94
N GLU A 49 16.97 -7.86 21.03
CA GLU A 49 16.20 -6.63 21.23
C GLU A 49 14.79 -7.03 21.65
N THR A 50 14.43 -6.69 22.88
CA THR A 50 13.06 -6.83 23.37
C THR A 50 12.24 -5.68 22.81
N PHE A 51 11.24 -6.03 22.01
CA PHE A 51 10.26 -5.08 21.48
C PHE A 51 8.98 -5.18 22.29
N ASP A 52 8.59 -4.08 22.92
CA ASP A 52 7.31 -4.00 23.61
C ASP A 52 6.18 -3.69 22.63
N ARG A 53 5.03 -4.35 22.83
CA ARG A 53 3.84 -4.07 22.02
C ARG A 53 3.22 -2.73 22.45
N PRO A 54 3.06 -1.76 21.54
CA PRO A 54 2.42 -0.49 21.88
C PRO A 54 0.92 -0.68 22.20
N CYS A 55 0.40 0.12 23.13
CA CYS A 55 -1.02 0.11 23.47
C CYS A 55 -1.89 0.67 22.33
N ILE A 56 -3.19 0.37 22.37
CA ILE A 56 -4.14 0.82 21.33
C ILE A 56 -4.22 2.34 21.24
N GLU A 57 -4.12 3.08 22.35
CA GLU A 57 -4.14 4.55 22.30
C GLU A 57 -2.89 5.10 21.61
N THR A 58 -1.73 4.47 21.82
CA THR A 58 -0.49 4.82 21.12
C THR A 58 -0.67 4.61 19.62
N LEU A 59 -1.19 3.46 19.21
CA LEU A 59 -1.48 3.18 17.80
C LEU A 59 -2.46 4.20 17.21
N GLN A 60 -3.57 4.51 17.91
CA GLN A 60 -4.56 5.48 17.47
C GLN A 60 -3.99 6.91 17.37
N LYS A 61 -3.11 7.31 18.28
CA LYS A 61 -2.39 8.59 18.22
C LYS A 61 -1.54 8.66 16.95
N TYR A 62 -0.79 7.61 16.62
CA TYR A 62 0.01 7.58 15.39
C TYR A 62 -0.86 7.59 14.14
N VAL A 63 -1.95 6.81 14.10
CA VAL A 63 -2.91 6.82 12.98
C VAL A 63 -3.53 8.21 12.79
N SER A 64 -3.89 8.89 13.88
CA SER A 64 -4.51 10.22 13.84
C SER A 64 -3.50 11.32 13.45
N SER A 65 -2.26 11.19 13.93
CA SER A 65 -1.13 12.09 13.59
C SER A 65 -0.60 11.83 12.17
N ALA A 66 -0.83 10.63 11.64
CA ALA A 66 -0.42 10.20 10.32
C ALA A 66 -1.29 10.78 9.19
N LYS A 67 -2.17 11.75 9.44
CA LYS A 67 -2.66 12.67 8.40
C LYS A 67 -1.58 13.73 8.16
N PRO A 68 -0.56 13.48 7.34
CA PRO A 68 0.65 14.26 7.37
C PRO A 68 0.38 15.46 6.47
N LYS A 69 -0.10 16.56 7.07
CA LYS A 69 -0.30 17.85 6.37
C LYS A 69 0.94 18.20 5.54
N ASN A 70 2.13 17.88 6.06
CA ASN A 70 3.42 18.06 5.39
C ASN A 70 3.57 17.18 4.14
N THR A 71 3.14 15.91 4.16
CA THR A 71 3.14 15.02 2.98
C THR A 71 2.20 15.52 1.91
N ASN A 72 1.00 16.01 2.27
CA ASN A 72 0.07 16.59 1.30
C ASN A 72 0.60 17.90 0.70
N LYS A 73 1.23 18.75 1.51
CA LYS A 73 1.90 19.98 1.02
C LYS A 73 3.05 19.64 0.08
N ASN A 74 3.93 18.72 0.46
CA ASN A 74 5.03 18.26 -0.39
C ASN A 74 4.51 17.64 -1.68
N THR A 75 3.44 16.84 -1.61
CA THR A 75 2.82 16.23 -2.80
C THR A 75 2.31 17.31 -3.75
N ARG A 76 1.56 18.30 -3.26
CA ARG A 76 1.11 19.43 -4.09
C ARG A 76 2.25 20.19 -4.75
N LEU A 77 3.32 20.46 -4.00
CA LEU A 77 4.49 21.18 -4.51
C LEU A 77 5.18 20.45 -5.68
N TRP A 78 5.39 19.14 -5.54
CA TRP A 78 6.07 18.37 -6.59
C TRP A 78 5.17 18.16 -7.80
N VAL A 79 3.87 17.95 -7.59
CA VAL A 79 2.89 17.87 -8.68
C VAL A 79 2.82 19.19 -9.44
N SER A 80 2.72 20.33 -8.77
CA SER A 80 2.63 21.63 -9.45
C SER A 80 3.86 21.95 -10.30
N ARG A 81 5.04 21.49 -9.87
CA ARG A 81 6.28 21.66 -10.65
C ARG A 81 6.34 20.77 -11.86
N PHE A 82 5.91 19.52 -11.69
CA PHE A 82 5.81 18.58 -12.79
C PHE A 82 4.78 19.05 -13.82
N GLU A 83 3.64 19.58 -13.34
CA GLU A 83 2.61 20.21 -14.16
C GLU A 83 3.12 21.42 -14.93
N SER A 84 3.87 22.32 -14.29
CA SER A 84 4.50 23.42 -15.00
C SER A 84 5.42 22.90 -16.11
N PHE A 85 6.27 21.91 -15.81
CA PHE A 85 7.17 21.32 -16.81
C PHE A 85 6.41 20.72 -18.00
N VAL A 86 5.34 19.97 -17.77
CA VAL A 86 4.54 19.38 -18.85
C VAL A 86 3.84 20.46 -19.67
N ASN A 87 3.27 21.48 -19.02
CA ASN A 87 2.63 22.59 -19.73
C ASN A 87 3.62 23.37 -20.60
N ASP A 88 4.85 23.56 -20.12
CA ASP A 88 5.89 24.32 -20.83
C ASP A 88 6.49 23.53 -22.02
N THR A 89 6.56 22.20 -21.92
CA THR A 89 7.25 21.35 -22.91
C THR A 89 6.32 20.57 -23.83
N GLN A 90 5.13 20.22 -23.34
CA GLN A 90 4.16 19.35 -24.01
C GLN A 90 2.72 19.87 -23.74
N PRO A 91 2.37 21.08 -24.22
CA PRO A 91 1.10 21.76 -23.88
C PRO A 91 -0.17 21.01 -24.31
N ASN A 92 -0.03 20.01 -25.18
CA ASN A 92 -1.14 19.16 -25.63
C ASN A 92 -1.45 18.00 -24.66
N ILE A 93 -0.62 17.78 -23.63
CA ILE A 93 -0.80 16.74 -22.63
C ILE A 93 -1.47 17.32 -21.40
N ASP A 94 -2.63 16.77 -21.04
CA ASP A 94 -3.26 17.01 -19.75
C ASP A 94 -2.89 15.90 -18.75
N LEU A 95 -2.20 16.29 -17.67
CA LEU A 95 -1.75 15.40 -16.60
C LEU A 95 -2.89 14.69 -15.87
N MET A 96 -4.08 15.30 -15.80
CA MET A 96 -5.24 14.72 -15.13
C MET A 96 -5.83 13.54 -15.91
N THR A 97 -5.61 13.51 -17.23
CA THR A 97 -6.14 12.50 -18.14
C THR A 97 -5.06 11.60 -18.74
N LEU A 98 -3.79 11.79 -18.37
CA LEU A 98 -2.69 10.94 -18.81
C LEU A 98 -2.64 9.63 -17.99
N TYR A 99 -3.08 8.52 -18.60
CA TYR A 99 -3.06 7.18 -18.00
C TYR A 99 -1.95 6.27 -18.54
N ASP A 100 -1.30 6.65 -19.64
CA ASP A 100 -0.22 5.85 -20.20
C ASP A 100 1.01 5.88 -19.30
N LYS A 101 1.25 4.75 -18.63
CA LYS A 101 2.36 4.54 -17.70
C LYS A 101 3.72 4.76 -18.38
N LYS A 102 3.86 4.46 -19.68
CA LYS A 102 5.12 4.67 -20.41
C LYS A 102 5.34 6.17 -20.65
N ALA A 103 4.33 6.87 -21.13
CA ALA A 103 4.39 8.32 -21.31
C ALA A 103 4.70 9.05 -20.00
N ILE A 104 4.03 8.68 -18.90
CA ILE A 104 4.30 9.24 -17.57
C ILE A 104 5.76 8.99 -17.15
N ALA A 105 6.29 7.79 -17.37
CA ALA A 105 7.67 7.46 -17.02
C ALA A 105 8.69 8.30 -17.82
N MET A 106 8.49 8.48 -19.13
CA MET A 106 9.37 9.32 -19.95
C MET A 106 9.35 10.78 -19.49
N LEU A 107 8.15 11.34 -19.28
CA LEU A 107 7.99 12.70 -18.74
C LEU A 107 8.68 12.88 -17.38
N LEU A 108 8.58 11.88 -16.50
CA LEU A 108 9.26 11.90 -15.21
C LEU A 108 10.79 11.88 -15.38
N CYS A 109 11.32 11.06 -16.28
CA CYS A 109 12.76 11.03 -16.57
C CYS A 109 13.26 12.39 -17.07
N GLU A 110 12.57 12.98 -18.05
CA GLU A 110 12.90 14.32 -18.56
C GLU A 110 12.83 15.37 -17.45
N PHE A 111 11.75 15.35 -16.67
CA PHE A 111 11.56 16.26 -15.54
C PHE A 111 12.70 16.19 -14.52
N ILE A 112 13.13 14.99 -14.13
CA ILE A 112 14.20 14.80 -13.13
C ILE A 112 15.53 15.36 -13.63
N ILE A 113 15.81 15.27 -14.93
CA ILE A 113 17.04 15.80 -15.54
C ILE A 113 17.04 17.33 -15.51
N VAL A 114 15.90 17.97 -15.77
CA VAL A 114 15.83 19.43 -15.94
C VAL A 114 15.48 20.18 -14.65
N ILE A 115 14.88 19.53 -13.66
CA ILE A 115 14.38 20.21 -12.46
C ILE A 115 15.52 20.74 -11.58
N GLN A 116 15.45 22.04 -11.27
CA GLN A 116 16.42 22.73 -10.42
C GLN A 116 15.76 23.40 -9.22
N THR A 117 16.55 23.65 -8.18
CA THR A 117 16.12 24.48 -7.05
C THR A 117 15.83 25.91 -7.53
N LYS A 118 15.17 26.71 -6.68
CA LYS A 118 14.96 28.13 -6.96
C LYS A 118 16.28 28.88 -7.24
N ASP A 119 17.36 28.43 -6.61
CA ASP A 119 18.70 28.99 -6.76
C ASP A 119 19.46 28.39 -7.96
N LYS A 120 18.75 27.71 -8.89
CA LYS A 120 19.30 27.05 -10.08
C LYS A 120 20.36 25.99 -9.79
N LYS A 121 20.22 25.28 -8.65
CA LYS A 121 21.10 24.17 -8.27
C LYS A 121 20.42 22.83 -8.50
N GLU A 122 21.22 21.78 -8.62
CA GLU A 122 20.73 20.41 -8.66
C GLU A 122 20.08 20.01 -7.33
N TYR A 123 19.07 19.16 -7.43
CA TYR A 123 18.47 18.52 -6.26
C TYR A 123 19.33 17.35 -5.78
N LYS A 124 19.41 17.18 -4.45
CA LYS A 124 19.96 15.97 -3.86
C LYS A 124 19.11 14.75 -4.24
N ALA A 125 19.73 13.59 -4.38
CA ALA A 125 19.06 12.33 -4.72
C ALA A 125 17.84 12.03 -3.83
N ASN A 126 17.96 12.20 -2.50
CA ASN A 126 16.83 12.01 -1.58
C ASN A 126 15.66 12.97 -1.83
N SER A 127 15.93 14.20 -2.26
CA SER A 127 14.88 15.17 -2.59
C SER A 127 14.15 14.76 -3.87
N LEU A 128 14.89 14.31 -4.90
CA LEU A 128 14.32 13.78 -6.14
C LEU A 128 13.46 12.55 -5.87
N TYR A 129 13.98 11.58 -5.11
CA TYR A 129 13.23 10.38 -4.69
C TYR A 129 11.91 10.76 -3.98
N ASN A 130 11.97 11.70 -3.05
CA ASN A 130 10.78 12.19 -2.34
C ASN A 130 9.78 12.89 -3.27
N GLY A 131 10.27 13.58 -4.30
CA GLY A 131 9.47 14.20 -5.35
C GLY A 131 8.76 13.18 -6.23
N ILE A 132 9.49 12.17 -6.71
CA ILE A 132 8.94 11.04 -7.49
C ILE A 132 7.88 10.29 -6.67
N CYS A 133 8.18 9.99 -5.41
CA CYS A 133 7.22 9.44 -4.45
C CYS A 133 5.94 10.28 -4.35
N ALA A 134 6.06 11.61 -4.34
CA ALA A 134 4.93 12.53 -4.29
C ALA A 134 4.07 12.45 -5.56
N ILE A 135 4.69 12.49 -6.73
CA ILE A 135 3.97 12.41 -8.01
C ILE A 135 3.29 11.04 -8.16
N ASN A 136 3.95 9.96 -7.79
CA ASN A 136 3.33 8.62 -7.78
C ASN A 136 2.12 8.55 -6.84
N ARG A 137 2.19 9.13 -5.63
CA ARG A 137 1.03 9.23 -4.72
C ARG A 137 -0.12 10.01 -5.32
N PHE A 138 0.14 11.04 -6.13
CA PHE A 138 -0.88 11.80 -6.83
C PHE A 138 -1.61 10.92 -7.84
N TYR A 139 -0.88 10.21 -8.72
CA TYR A 139 -1.51 9.31 -9.69
C TYR A 139 -2.29 8.16 -9.01
N GLN A 140 -1.77 7.60 -7.92
CA GLN A 140 -2.50 6.58 -7.15
C GLN A 140 -3.83 7.10 -6.59
N LYS A 141 -3.86 8.34 -6.09
CA LYS A 141 -5.07 8.96 -5.53
C LYS A 141 -6.06 9.43 -6.59
N SER A 142 -5.56 10.12 -7.62
CA SER A 142 -6.40 10.73 -8.66
C SER A 142 -7.03 9.68 -9.58
N LEU A 143 -6.35 8.56 -9.82
CA LEU A 143 -6.75 7.59 -10.84
C LEU A 143 -7.38 6.29 -10.28
N LYS A 144 -7.54 6.16 -8.95
CA LYS A 144 -8.00 4.91 -8.29
C LYS A 144 -7.23 3.66 -8.75
N ILE A 145 -5.97 3.80 -9.17
CA ILE A 145 -5.15 2.67 -9.61
C ILE A 145 -4.76 1.86 -8.37
N GLU A 146 -5.36 0.67 -8.22
CA GLU A 146 -5.03 -0.28 -7.17
C GLU A 146 -3.54 -0.68 -7.26
N ASN A 147 -2.76 -0.24 -6.28
CA ASN A 147 -1.51 -0.81 -5.76
C ASN A 147 -0.39 -1.25 -6.73
N HIS A 148 -0.41 -0.89 -8.02
CA HIS A 148 0.76 -1.06 -8.88
C HIS A 148 1.60 0.22 -8.86
N SER A 149 2.58 0.23 -7.96
CA SER A 149 3.56 1.30 -7.83
C SER A 149 4.27 1.57 -9.16
N ILE A 150 4.25 2.82 -9.64
CA ILE A 150 5.00 3.26 -10.84
C ILE A 150 6.51 2.97 -10.68
N TYR A 151 6.99 2.84 -9.43
CA TYR A 151 8.35 2.44 -9.06
C TYR A 151 8.88 1.21 -9.78
N MET A 152 8.06 0.18 -9.99
CA MET A 152 8.54 -1.09 -10.54
C MET A 152 8.80 -1.04 -12.05
N ARG A 153 8.46 0.05 -12.75
CA ARG A 153 8.80 0.23 -14.17
C ARG A 153 9.91 1.24 -14.40
N ILE A 154 10.06 2.27 -13.57
CA ILE A 154 11.15 3.24 -13.69
C ILE A 154 12.51 2.60 -13.34
N LEU A 155 12.53 1.62 -12.41
CA LEU A 155 13.75 0.88 -12.04
C LEU A 155 13.99 -0.40 -12.88
N ASN A 156 13.03 -0.84 -13.68
CA ASN A 156 13.13 -2.03 -14.55
C ASN A 156 12.95 -1.64 -16.02
N LEU A 157 13.56 -0.53 -16.46
CA LEU A 157 13.75 -0.28 -17.89
C LEU A 157 14.85 -1.25 -18.39
N GLU A 158 14.46 -2.51 -18.59
CA GLU A 158 15.05 -3.47 -19.53
C GLU A 158 14.00 -3.83 -20.58
#